data_AF-A0A7S0J033-F1
#
_entry.id   AF-A0A7S0J033-F1
#
_cell.length_a   1.000
_cell.length_b   1.000
_cell.length_c   1.000
_cell.angle_alpha   90.00
_cell.angle_beta   90.00
_cell.angle_gamma   90.00
#
_symmetry.space_group_name_H-M   'P 1'
#
loop_
_entity.id
_entity.type
_entity.pdbx_description
1 polymer ?
#
loop_
_entity_poly.entity_id
_entity_poly.type
_entity_poly.pdbx_seq_one_letter_code
_entity_poly.pdbx_strand_id
1 'polypeptide(L)'
;AREDIAVVAAFHRQTLLIRSLLKKKGLSGVHVGGVENIQGREFKAVFVSVVRARRAFASYDQKFALGFLFDEKKLNTALTRATSLLVLVADPYIAHEEAHWRQLLQMCSKLGCYEGPDFTDATYRNSRREQEEVAEMVEHAAHAAQQQELAEAEALEAAVADEERQRQQAG
;
A
#
# COMPACT_ATOMS: atom_id res chain seq x y z
N ALA A 1 9.70 1.90 28.54
CA ALA A 1 10.75 1.61 27.53
C ALA A 1 10.16 1.14 26.19
N ARG A 2 9.46 0.00 26.11
CA ARG A 2 8.89 -0.49 24.83
C ARG A 2 7.64 0.27 24.37
N GLU A 3 6.89 0.83 25.31
CA GLU A 3 5.69 1.65 25.04
C GLU A 3 6.02 3.05 24.45
N ASP A 4 7.30 3.43 24.46
CA ASP A 4 7.79 4.70 23.88
C ASP A 4 8.05 4.60 22.37
N ILE A 5 7.73 3.46 21.75
CA ILE A 5 7.98 3.18 20.33
C ILE A 5 6.65 2.90 19.62
N ALA A 6 6.45 3.56 18.48
CA ALA A 6 5.31 3.32 17.60
C ALA A 6 5.75 2.89 16.20
N VAL A 7 4.97 2.00 15.59
CA VAL A 7 5.02 1.69 14.16
C VAL A 7 3.67 2.05 13.54
N VAL A 8 3.73 2.92 12.54
CA VAL A 8 2.57 3.47 11.83
C VAL A 8 2.53 2.87 10.44
N ALA A 9 1.41 2.31 10.04
CA ALA A 9 1.21 1.86 8.67
C ALA A 9 -0.18 2.20 8.17
N ALA A 10 -0.27 2.61 6.90
CA ALA A 10 -1.51 3.07 6.28
C ALA A 10 -2.56 1.97 6.10
N PHE A 11 -2.13 0.70 6.05
CA PHE A 11 -2.99 -0.43 5.69
C PHE A 11 -3.15 -1.41 6.84
N HIS A 12 -4.39 -1.79 7.13
CA HIS A 12 -4.71 -2.73 8.22
C HIS A 12 -3.99 -4.07 8.08
N ARG A 13 -3.89 -4.63 6.86
CA ARG A 13 -3.12 -5.87 6.64
C ARG A 13 -1.64 -5.71 7.01
N GLN A 14 -1.05 -4.54 6.74
CA GLN A 14 0.34 -4.25 7.11
C GLN A 14 0.50 -4.16 8.63
N THR A 15 -0.43 -3.49 9.33
CA THR A 15 -0.36 -3.38 10.80
C THR A 15 -0.47 -4.76 11.46
N LEU A 16 -1.33 -5.64 10.95
CA LEU A 16 -1.43 -7.03 11.41
C LEU A 16 -0.14 -7.82 11.18
N LEU A 17 0.46 -7.69 9.99
CA LEU A 17 1.72 -8.35 9.66
C LEU A 17 2.85 -7.90 10.58
N ILE A 18 3.05 -6.59 10.71
CA ILE A 18 4.09 -6.01 11.58
C ILE A 18 3.88 -6.46 13.03
N ARG A 19 2.64 -6.38 13.54
CA ARG A 19 2.32 -6.81 14.90
C ARG A 19 2.64 -8.29 15.13
N SER A 20 2.32 -9.16 14.15
CA SER A 20 2.66 -10.59 14.20
C SER A 20 4.16 -10.82 14.23
N LEU A 21 4.92 -10.14 13.37
CA LEU A 21 6.38 -10.23 13.31
C LEU A 21 7.05 -9.76 14.61
N LEU A 22 6.61 -8.62 15.15
CA LEU A 22 7.12 -8.10 16.43
C LEU A 22 6.80 -9.03 17.59
N LYS A 23 5.58 -9.61 17.63
CA LYS A 23 5.21 -10.61 18.65
C LYS A 23 6.13 -11.83 18.59
N LYS A 24 6.42 -12.35 17.39
CA LYS A 24 7.37 -13.48 17.20
C LYS A 24 8.78 -13.16 17.68
N LYS A 25 9.18 -11.89 17.66
CA LYS A 25 10.46 -11.40 18.18
C LYS A 25 10.42 -11.00 19.67
N GLY A 26 9.32 -11.23 20.38
CA GLY A 26 9.18 -10.86 21.79
C GLY A 26 9.02 -9.35 22.04
N LEU A 27 8.62 -8.59 21.02
CA LEU A 27 8.47 -7.13 21.03
C LEU A 27 6.99 -6.68 21.07
N SER A 28 6.13 -7.41 21.78
CA SER A 28 4.69 -7.12 21.85
C SER A 28 4.31 -5.80 22.53
N GLY A 29 5.25 -5.14 23.21
CA GLY A 29 5.04 -3.83 23.87
C GLY A 29 5.14 -2.62 22.92
N VAL A 30 5.51 -2.82 21.66
CA VAL A 30 5.57 -1.74 20.65
C VAL A 30 4.15 -1.42 20.16
N HIS A 31 3.81 -0.14 20.08
CA HIS A 31 2.53 0.28 19.54
C HIS A 31 2.51 0.10 18.02
N VAL A 32 1.51 -0.58 17.45
CA VAL A 32 1.39 -0.78 16.00
C VAL A 32 -0.03 -0.45 15.56
N GLY A 33 -0.19 0.51 14.65
CA GLY A 33 -1.50 0.96 14.21
C GLY A 33 -1.44 1.89 12.99
N GLY A 34 -2.60 2.41 12.60
CA GLY A 34 -2.70 3.54 11.69
C GLY A 34 -2.45 4.86 12.41
N VAL A 35 -2.48 5.97 11.66
CA VAL A 35 -2.24 7.32 12.18
C VAL A 35 -3.29 7.71 13.22
N GLU A 36 -4.52 7.28 13.02
CA GLU A 36 -5.64 7.46 13.95
C GLU A 36 -5.38 6.86 15.34
N ASN A 37 -4.50 5.86 15.46
CA ASN A 37 -4.21 5.21 16.75
C ASN A 37 -3.20 5.98 17.60
N ILE A 38 -2.47 6.94 17.01
CA ILE A 38 -1.39 7.69 17.66
C ILE A 38 -1.70 9.18 17.86
N GLN A 39 -2.89 9.62 17.45
CA GLN A 39 -3.29 11.03 17.57
C GLN A 39 -3.36 11.45 19.05
N GLY A 40 -2.77 12.62 19.37
CA GLY A 40 -2.75 13.17 20.73
C GLY A 40 -1.77 12.48 21.69
N ARG A 41 -0.96 11.53 21.21
CA ARG A 41 0.11 10.89 21.97
C ARG A 41 1.44 11.13 21.27
N GLU A 42 2.53 11.08 22.02
CA GLU A 42 3.89 11.21 21.51
C GLU A 42 4.74 10.00 21.91
N PHE A 43 5.73 9.70 21.08
CA PHE A 43 6.62 8.54 21.23
C PHE A 43 8.07 8.98 21.06
N LYS A 44 9.00 8.33 21.77
CA LYS A 44 10.44 8.61 21.59
C LYS A 44 10.89 8.24 20.18
N ALA A 45 10.40 7.12 19.67
CA ALA A 45 10.70 6.69 18.30
C ALA A 45 9.41 6.33 17.55
N VAL A 46 9.29 6.82 16.32
CA VAL A 46 8.20 6.48 15.39
C VAL A 46 8.79 5.91 14.11
N PHE A 47 8.32 4.72 13.73
CA PHE A 47 8.62 4.09 12.46
C PHE A 47 7.39 4.17 11.57
N VAL A 48 7.53 4.69 10.36
CA VAL A 48 6.41 4.88 9.43
C VAL A 48 6.63 3.98 8.21
N SER A 49 5.73 3.03 8.00
CA SER A 49 5.69 2.16 6.83
C SER A 49 4.69 2.71 5.83
N VAL A 50 5.20 3.22 4.72
CA VAL A 50 4.41 3.82 3.63
C VAL A 50 3.71 2.76 2.77
N VAL A 51 4.21 1.52 2.77
CA VAL A 51 3.65 0.29 2.15
C VAL A 51 3.58 0.28 0.63
N ARG A 52 3.28 1.40 -0.04
CA ARG A 52 3.12 1.41 -1.49
C ARG A 52 4.45 1.35 -2.23
N ALA A 53 4.47 0.49 -3.23
CA ALA A 53 5.60 0.22 -4.13
C ALA A 53 5.13 -0.08 -5.57
N ARG A 54 3.88 0.25 -5.94
CA ARG A 54 3.36 0.10 -7.31
C ARG A 54 2.40 1.25 -7.65
N ARG A 55 2.48 1.80 -8.86
CA ARG A 55 1.61 2.88 -9.34
C ARG A 55 0.16 2.48 -9.56
N ALA A 56 -0.13 1.24 -9.94
CA ALA A 56 -1.48 0.71 -10.11
C ALA A 56 -2.42 1.10 -8.96
N PHE A 57 -1.87 1.02 -7.73
CA PHE A 57 -2.61 1.34 -6.51
C PHE A 57 -2.60 2.84 -6.20
N ALA A 58 -1.64 3.61 -6.69
CA ALA A 58 -1.53 5.04 -6.41
C ALA A 58 -2.73 5.83 -6.95
N SER A 59 -3.25 5.51 -8.15
CA SER A 59 -4.43 6.20 -8.70
C SER A 59 -5.71 5.89 -7.91
N TYR A 60 -5.90 4.63 -7.52
CA TYR A 60 -7.00 4.20 -6.64
C TYR A 60 -6.86 4.84 -5.25
N ASP A 61 -5.69 4.76 -4.64
CA ASP A 61 -5.42 5.32 -3.32
C ASP A 61 -5.52 6.85 -3.29
N GLN A 62 -5.09 7.53 -4.35
CA GLN A 62 -5.26 8.97 -4.48
C GLN A 62 -6.75 9.32 -4.63
N LYS A 63 -7.49 8.57 -5.45
CA LYS A 63 -8.94 8.74 -5.63
C LYS A 63 -9.72 8.54 -4.32
N PHE A 64 -9.24 7.66 -3.45
CA PHE A 64 -9.89 7.33 -2.17
C PHE A 64 -9.16 7.90 -0.94
N ALA A 65 -8.14 8.75 -1.12
CA ALA A 65 -7.26 9.27 -0.08
C ALA A 65 -6.81 8.20 0.95
N LEU A 66 -6.46 7.01 0.45
CA LEU A 66 -6.13 5.86 1.30
C LEU A 66 -4.73 6.03 1.92
N GLY A 67 -4.69 5.95 3.24
CA GLY A 67 -3.47 6.09 4.03
C GLY A 67 -3.07 7.55 4.30
N PHE A 68 -1.84 7.73 4.77
CA PHE A 68 -1.22 9.03 5.02
C PHE A 68 -0.27 9.48 3.89
N LEU A 69 -0.16 8.68 2.82
CA LEU A 69 0.59 9.03 1.62
C LEU A 69 0.01 10.25 0.92
N PHE A 70 -1.32 10.29 0.79
CA PHE A 70 -2.05 11.29 0.01
C PHE A 70 -2.91 12.22 0.88
N ASP A 71 -2.82 12.07 2.20
CA ASP A 71 -3.54 12.89 3.18
C ASP A 71 -2.51 13.67 4.02
N GLU A 72 -2.36 14.95 3.71
CA GLU A 72 -1.41 15.86 4.35
C GLU A 72 -1.61 15.93 5.87
N LYS A 73 -2.85 15.88 6.35
CA LYS A 73 -3.13 15.95 7.80
C LYS A 73 -2.64 14.69 8.51
N LYS A 74 -2.84 13.53 7.89
CA LYS A 74 -2.33 12.27 8.43
C LYS A 74 -0.82 12.18 8.33
N LEU A 75 -0.22 12.69 7.26
CA LEU A 75 1.23 12.80 7.12
C LEU A 75 1.81 13.65 8.24
N ASN A 76 1.31 14.87 8.43
CA ASN A 76 1.75 15.78 9.48
C ASN A 76 1.61 15.14 10.88
N THR A 77 0.49 14.44 11.12
CA THR A 77 0.30 13.72 12.37
C THR A 77 1.40 12.66 12.55
N ALA A 78 1.64 11.81 11.56
CA ALA A 78 2.66 10.76 11.62
C ALA A 78 4.08 11.33 11.84
N LEU A 79 4.45 12.40 11.13
CA LEU A 79 5.78 13.01 11.21
C LEU A 79 6.03 13.69 12.55
N THR A 80 5.00 14.28 13.18
CA THR A 80 5.13 15.06 14.42
C THR A 80 4.96 14.23 15.69
N ARG A 81 4.75 12.91 15.60
CA ARG A 81 4.59 12.06 16.79
C ARG A 81 5.91 11.64 17.44
N ALA A 82 7.03 11.78 16.75
CA ALA A 82 8.35 11.42 17.27
C ALA A 82 8.97 12.58 18.05
N THR A 83 9.45 12.31 19.28
CA THR A 83 10.17 13.28 20.10
C THR A 83 11.68 13.14 20.03
N SER A 84 12.20 12.02 19.51
CA SER A 84 13.65 11.80 19.39
C SER A 84 14.07 11.18 18.05
N LEU A 85 13.33 10.21 17.52
CA LEU A 85 13.69 9.53 16.27
C LEU A 85 12.46 9.28 15.40
N LEU A 86 12.54 9.70 14.14
CA LEU A 86 11.58 9.36 13.09
C LEU A 86 12.29 8.55 12.01
N VAL A 87 11.77 7.35 11.73
CA VAL A 87 12.25 6.49 10.63
C VAL A 87 11.13 6.30 9.62
N LEU A 88 11.38 6.67 8.37
CA LEU A 88 10.44 6.51 7.28
C LEU A 88 10.92 5.38 6.36
N VAL A 89 10.05 4.41 6.10
CA VAL A 89 10.32 3.31 5.17
C VAL A 89 9.31 3.41 4.03
N ALA A 90 9.82 3.77 2.85
CA ALA A 90 9.02 4.03 1.66
C ALA A 90 9.74 3.56 0.40
N ASP A 91 8.98 3.30 -0.64
CA ASP A 91 9.51 3.29 -1.99
C ASP A 91 9.75 4.75 -2.42
N PRO A 92 11.00 5.16 -2.64
CA PRO A 92 11.31 6.57 -2.86
C PRO A 92 10.81 7.07 -4.22
N TYR A 93 10.58 6.19 -5.19
CA TYR A 93 10.06 6.58 -6.50
C TYR A 93 8.57 6.88 -6.45
N ILE A 94 7.80 6.03 -5.77
CA ILE A 94 6.37 6.27 -5.53
C ILE A 94 6.19 7.51 -4.65
N ALA A 95 6.97 7.63 -3.58
CA ALA A 95 6.93 8.80 -2.71
C ALA A 95 7.28 10.09 -3.48
N HIS A 96 8.26 10.06 -4.39
CA HIS A 96 8.64 11.23 -5.18
C HIS A 96 7.51 11.74 -6.11
N GLU A 97 6.49 10.96 -6.42
CA GLU A 97 5.36 11.41 -7.25
C GLU A 97 4.46 12.41 -6.54
N GLU A 98 4.34 12.30 -5.22
CA GLU A 98 3.55 13.21 -4.39
C GLU A 98 4.40 14.43 -3.96
N ALA A 99 3.80 15.62 -3.95
CA ALA A 99 4.54 16.87 -3.80
C ALA A 99 5.18 17.03 -2.41
N HIS A 100 4.46 16.70 -1.34
CA HIS A 100 4.94 16.81 0.04
C HIS A 100 6.01 15.76 0.33
N TRP A 101 5.81 14.52 -0.13
CA TRP A 101 6.81 13.47 -0.03
C TRP A 101 8.08 13.78 -0.82
N ARG A 102 7.95 14.36 -2.02
CA ARG A 102 9.11 14.83 -2.79
C ARG A 102 9.93 15.85 -2.01
N GLN A 103 9.28 16.84 -1.40
CA GLN A 103 9.96 17.84 -0.57
C GLN A 103 10.65 17.19 0.63
N LEU A 104 9.98 16.23 1.28
CA LEU A 104 10.52 15.47 2.41
C LEU A 104 11.77 14.66 2.01
N LEU A 105 11.73 13.94 0.90
CA LEU A 105 12.88 13.19 0.37
C LEU A 105 14.06 14.11 0.03
N GLN A 106 13.81 15.24 -0.63
CA GLN A 106 14.83 16.23 -0.94
C GLN A 106 15.46 16.81 0.32
N MET A 107 14.67 17.08 1.36
CA MET A 107 15.17 17.53 2.65
C MET A 107 16.03 16.45 3.32
N CYS A 108 15.58 15.20 3.38
CA CYS A 108 16.34 14.09 3.95
C CYS A 108 17.68 13.87 3.24
N SER A 109 17.70 13.98 1.90
CA SER A 109 18.93 13.91 1.11
C SER A 109 19.90 15.04 1.46
N LYS A 110 19.43 16.29 1.51
CA LYS A 110 20.25 17.46 1.89
C LYS A 110 20.81 17.36 3.31
N LEU A 111 20.07 16.77 4.23
CA LEU A 111 20.47 16.56 5.62
C LEU A 111 21.38 15.33 5.81
N GLY A 112 21.64 14.56 4.76
CA GLY A 112 22.45 13.33 4.84
C GLY A 112 21.80 12.21 5.66
N CYS A 113 20.47 12.20 5.79
CA CYS A 113 19.72 11.18 6.51
C CYS A 113 18.85 10.30 5.60
N TYR A 114 19.00 10.43 4.28
CA TYR A 114 18.40 9.55 3.30
C TYR A 114 19.33 8.37 3.00
N GLU A 115 18.78 7.15 3.08
CA GLU A 115 19.45 5.92 2.70
C GLU A 115 18.55 5.17 1.71
N GLY A 116 19.05 4.91 0.50
CA GLY A 116 18.27 4.27 -0.57
C GLY A 116 18.79 4.60 -1.96
N PRO A 117 18.12 4.11 -3.01
CA PRO A 117 18.51 4.37 -4.39
C PRO A 117 18.29 5.84 -4.76
N ASP A 118 18.96 6.33 -5.81
CA ASP A 118 18.75 7.71 -6.27
C ASP A 118 17.33 7.88 -6.81
N PHE A 119 16.52 8.67 -6.09
CA PHE A 119 15.13 8.95 -6.45
C PHE A 119 14.99 9.99 -7.58
N THR A 120 16.08 10.68 -7.91
CA THR A 120 16.12 11.65 -9.02
C THR A 120 16.43 10.99 -10.37
N ASP A 121 17.01 9.79 -10.35
CA ASP A 121 17.35 9.02 -11.55
C ASP A 121 16.10 8.80 -12.43
N ALA A 122 16.06 9.50 -13.57
CA ALA A 122 14.98 9.38 -14.52
C ALA A 122 15.01 8.07 -15.30
N THR A 123 16.19 7.47 -15.51
CA THR A 123 16.34 6.24 -16.28
C THR A 123 15.78 5.04 -15.52
N TYR A 124 16.10 4.93 -14.23
CA TYR A 124 15.50 3.93 -13.36
C TYR A 124 13.99 4.12 -13.23
N ARG A 125 13.51 5.36 -13.07
CA ARG A 125 12.06 5.64 -13.01
C ARG A 125 11.32 5.21 -14.28
N ASN A 126 11.90 5.47 -15.45
CA ASN A 126 11.29 5.09 -16.72
C ASN A 126 11.27 3.57 -16.90
N SER A 127 12.38 2.88 -16.65
CA SER A 127 12.43 1.42 -16.73
C SER A 127 11.48 0.73 -15.74
N ARG A 128 11.40 1.22 -14.50
CA ARG A 128 10.47 0.70 -13.49
C ARG A 128 9.01 0.97 -13.87
N ARG A 129 8.72 2.11 -14.49
CA ARG A 129 7.39 2.42 -15.03
C ARG A 129 7.00 1.44 -16.14
N GLU A 130 7.89 1.21 -17.11
CA GLU A 130 7.65 0.25 -18.19
C GLU A 130 7.40 -1.16 -17.64
N GLN A 131 8.18 -1.59 -16.65
CA GLN A 131 7.98 -2.88 -15.98
C GLN A 131 6.62 -2.96 -15.27
N GLU A 132 6.18 -1.89 -14.62
CA GLU A 132 4.86 -1.83 -13.97
C GLU A 132 3.73 -1.86 -15.00
N GLU A 133 3.83 -1.10 -16.09
CA GLU A 133 2.84 -1.09 -17.18
C GLU A 133 2.71 -2.48 -17.83
N VAL A 134 3.83 -3.18 -18.07
CA VAL A 134 3.82 -4.56 -18.56
C VAL A 134 3.19 -5.51 -17.53
N ALA A 135 3.53 -5.38 -16.25
CA ALA A 135 2.97 -6.23 -15.20
C ALA A 135 1.44 -6.03 -15.04
N GLU A 136 0.96 -4.79 -15.12
CA GLU A 136 -0.47 -4.46 -15.11
C GLU A 136 -1.19 -5.03 -16.32
N MET A 137 -0.60 -4.94 -17.52
CA MET A 137 -1.15 -5.57 -18.73
C MET A 137 -1.28 -7.09 -18.57
N VAL A 138 -0.27 -7.75 -18.01
CA VAL A 138 -0.29 -9.20 -17.77
C VAL A 138 -1.37 -9.56 -16.74
N GLU A 139 -1.49 -8.82 -15.64
CA GLU A 139 -2.54 -9.03 -14.63
C GLU A 139 -3.95 -8.84 -15.22
N HIS A 140 -4.17 -7.79 -16.01
CA HIS A 140 -5.46 -7.56 -16.68
C HIS A 140 -5.80 -8.64 -17.70
N ALA A 141 -4.83 -9.09 -18.51
CA ALA A 141 -5.05 -10.18 -19.47
C ALA A 141 -5.42 -11.49 -18.75
N ALA A 142 -4.74 -11.80 -17.65
CA ALA A 142 -5.07 -12.98 -16.83
C ALA A 142 -6.48 -12.89 -16.23
N HIS A 143 -6.86 -11.74 -15.68
CA HIS A 143 -8.21 -11.53 -15.16
C HIS A 143 -9.29 -11.61 -16.24
N ALA A 144 -9.05 -11.04 -17.43
CA ALA A 144 -10.00 -11.10 -18.54
C ALA A 144 -10.21 -12.54 -19.05
N ALA A 145 -9.13 -13.32 -19.19
CA ALA A 145 -9.22 -14.72 -19.58
C ALA A 145 -10.05 -15.55 -18.58
N GLN A 146 -9.79 -15.35 -17.28
CA GLN A 146 -10.51 -16.04 -16.22
C GLN A 146 -12.00 -15.65 -16.16
N GLN A 147 -12.33 -14.38 -16.43
CA GLN A 147 -13.72 -13.93 -16.52
C GLN A 147 -14.43 -14.49 -17.75
N GLN A 148 -13.73 -14.61 -18.88
CA GLN A 148 -14.29 -15.19 -20.09
C GLN A 148 -14.62 -16.68 -19.89
N GLU A 149 -13.72 -17.46 -19.30
CA GLU A 149 -13.98 -18.86 -18.95
C GLU A 149 -15.19 -19.01 -18.02
N LEU A 150 -15.30 -18.16 -17.00
CA LEU A 150 -16.44 -18.18 -16.07
C LEU A 150 -17.76 -17.85 -16.79
N ALA A 151 -17.76 -16.82 -17.63
CA ALA A 151 -18.95 -16.41 -18.39
C ALA A 151 -19.39 -17.49 -19.39
N GLU A 152 -18.44 -18.17 -20.04
CA GLU A 152 -18.74 -19.30 -20.93
C GLU A 152 -19.34 -20.49 -20.15
N ALA A 153 -18.81 -20.80 -18.96
CA ALA A 153 -19.37 -21.85 -18.09
C ALA A 153 -20.79 -21.51 -17.61
N GLU A 154 -21.02 -20.27 -17.14
CA GLU A 154 -22.35 -19.80 -16.70
C GLU A 154 -23.37 -19.83 -17.85
N ALA A 155 -22.95 -19.45 -19.06
CA ALA A 155 -23.81 -19.50 -20.25
C ALA A 155 -24.19 -20.94 -20.62
N LEU A 156 -23.24 -21.88 -20.50
CA LEU A 156 -23.50 -23.30 -20.74
C LEU A 156 -24.47 -23.88 -19.70
N GLU A 157 -24.25 -23.59 -18.42
CA GLU A 157 -25.15 -24.02 -17.34
C GLU A 157 -26.57 -23.49 -17.54
N ALA A 158 -26.71 -22.21 -17.92
CA ALA A 158 -28.00 -21.61 -18.22
C ALA A 158 -28.70 -22.31 -19.41
N ALA A 159 -27.97 -22.62 -20.48
CA ALA A 159 -28.50 -23.31 -21.64
C ALA A 159 -28.98 -24.74 -21.31
N VAL A 160 -28.22 -25.49 -20.51
CA VAL A 160 -28.63 -26.84 -20.06
C VAL A 160 -29.90 -26.75 -19.19
N ALA A 161 -29.95 -25.78 -18.27
CA ALA A 161 -31.12 -25.59 -17.40
C ALA A 161 -32.40 -25.19 -18.17
N ASP A 162 -32.25 -24.47 -19.29
CA ASP A 162 -33.38 -24.13 -20.17
C ASP A 162 -33.84 -25.35 -21.00
N GLU A 163 -32.93 -26.18 -21.51
CA GLU A 163 -33.30 -27.43 -22.20
C GLU A 163 -34.03 -28.41 -21.27
N GLU A 164 -33.58 -28.56 -20.03
CA GLU A 164 -34.25 -29.40 -19.03
C GLU A 164 -35.67 -28.91 -18.72
N ARG A 165 -35.85 -27.59 -18.58
CA ARG A 165 -37.17 -26.98 -18.37
C ARG A 165 -38.10 -27.20 -19.56
N GLN A 166 -37.61 -27.09 -20.79
CA GLN A 166 -38.40 -27.39 -21.99
C GLN A 166 -38.84 -28.86 -22.04
N ARG A 167 -37.95 -29.80 -21.66
CA ARG A 167 -38.29 -31.23 -21.60
C ARG A 167 -39.35 -31.55 -20.54
N GLN A 168 -39.28 -30.91 -19.38
CA GLN A 168 -40.28 -31.10 -18.30
C GLN A 168 -41.67 -30.53 -18.63
N GLN A 169 -41.75 -29.53 -19.52
CA GLN A 169 -43.03 -28.97 -19.97
C GLN A 169 -43.65 -29.74 -21.15
N ALA A 170 -42.86 -30.57 -21.84
CA ALA A 170 -43.28 -31.34 -23.01
C ALA A 170 -43.71 -32.78 -22.70
N GLY A 171 -43.55 -33.25 -21.46
CA GLY A 171 -43.99 -34.57 -20.98
C GLY A 171 -45.16 -34.45 -20.01
#